data_AF-A0A0C2SGU1-F1
#
_entry.id   AF-A0A0C2SGU1-F1
#
_cell.length_a   1.000
_cell.length_b   1.000
_cell.length_c   1.000
_cell.angle_alpha   90.00
_cell.angle_beta   90.00
_cell.angle_gamma   90.00
#
_symmetry.space_group_name_H-M   'P 1'
#
loop_
_entity.id
_entity.type
_entity.pdbx_description
1 polymer ?
#
loop_
_entity_poly.entity_id
_entity_poly.type
_entity_poly.pdbx_seq_one_letter_code
_entity_poly.pdbx_strand_id
1 'polypeptide(L)'
;MDWNDDSVEQEKTKFSTKMGCLFIPVALGISVISIAAWYILSSQETQLKISHSPNQLNSIEIVKKHDFPDPTIRIYYDDKNVMKTQIPDKTTVEWKNDYQAIVTLTKQGQEPDIVDIEFDANPDTER
;
A
#
# COMPACT_ATOMS: atom_id res chain seq x y z
N MET A 1 29.97 -31.47 -59.09
CA MET A 1 29.06 -31.65 -57.94
C MET A 1 29.15 -30.40 -57.11
N ASP A 2 28.12 -29.56 -57.13
CA ASP A 2 27.83 -28.60 -56.06
C ASP A 2 26.41 -28.06 -56.25
N TRP A 3 25.44 -28.70 -55.60
CA TRP A 3 24.02 -28.33 -55.63
C TRP A 3 23.39 -28.86 -54.33
N ASN A 4 23.66 -28.26 -53.18
CA ASN A 4 22.89 -28.58 -51.97
C ASN A 4 22.83 -27.50 -50.86
N ASP A 5 23.41 -26.31 -51.01
CA ASP A 5 23.48 -25.36 -49.86
C ASP A 5 22.32 -24.35 -49.76
N ASP A 6 21.54 -24.11 -50.83
CA ASP A 6 20.51 -23.05 -50.81
C ASP A 6 19.21 -23.41 -50.05
N SER A 7 18.94 -24.69 -49.81
CA SER A 7 17.69 -25.12 -49.15
C SER A 7 17.74 -25.01 -47.62
N VAL A 8 18.93 -25.07 -47.03
CA VAL A 8 19.13 -25.06 -45.57
C VAL A 8 19.03 -23.65 -44.98
N GLU A 9 19.37 -22.61 -45.75
CA GLU A 9 19.28 -21.21 -45.29
C GLU A 9 17.84 -20.67 -45.29
N GLN A 10 16.97 -21.14 -46.18
CA GLN A 10 15.56 -20.71 -46.25
C GLN A 10 14.68 -21.28 -45.12
N GLU A 11 14.99 -22.45 -44.57
CA GLU A 11 14.22 -23.00 -43.43
C GLU A 11 14.54 -22.28 -42.11
N LYS A 12 15.79 -21.82 -41.91
CA LYS A 12 16.21 -21.12 -40.69
C LYS A 12 15.56 -19.74 -40.54
N THR A 13 15.32 -19.05 -41.66
CA THR A 13 14.72 -17.70 -41.66
C THR A 13 13.21 -17.71 -41.41
N LYS A 14 12.49 -18.77 -41.84
CA LYS A 14 11.05 -18.94 -41.58
C LYS A 14 10.72 -19.25 -40.12
N PHE A 15 11.55 -20.04 -39.44
CA PHE A 15 11.33 -20.35 -38.01
C PHE A 15 11.62 -19.14 -37.10
N SER A 16 12.64 -18.34 -37.43
CA SER A 16 13.00 -17.15 -36.64
C SER A 16 11.90 -16.07 -36.66
N THR A 17 11.25 -15.86 -37.81
CA THR A 17 10.20 -14.85 -37.97
C THR A 17 8.89 -15.23 -37.26
N LYS A 18 8.56 -16.54 -37.19
CA LYS A 18 7.35 -17.02 -36.52
C LYS A 18 7.44 -17.00 -34.99
N MET A 19 8.64 -17.19 -34.44
CA MET A 19 8.84 -17.16 -33.00
C MET A 19 8.77 -15.72 -32.45
N GLY A 20 9.31 -14.74 -33.17
CA GLY A 20 9.27 -13.31 -32.77
C GLY A 20 7.86 -12.72 -32.58
N CYS A 21 6.87 -13.18 -33.36
CA CYS A 21 5.50 -12.65 -33.30
C CYS A 21 4.72 -13.07 -32.05
N LEU A 22 5.09 -14.20 -31.42
CA LEU A 22 4.45 -14.68 -30.20
C LEU A 22 5.13 -14.13 -28.93
N PHE A 23 6.41 -13.76 -28.99
CA PHE A 23 7.12 -13.23 -27.83
C PHE A 23 6.68 -11.81 -27.45
N ILE A 24 6.33 -10.96 -28.42
CA ILE A 24 5.89 -9.59 -28.15
C ILE A 24 4.60 -9.54 -27.30
N PRO A 25 3.50 -10.22 -27.66
CA PRO A 25 2.28 -10.20 -26.84
C PRO A 25 2.48 -10.91 -25.50
N VAL A 26 3.29 -11.96 -25.43
CA VAL A 26 3.61 -12.66 -24.17
C VAL A 26 4.42 -11.77 -23.23
N ALA A 27 5.45 -11.08 -23.72
CA ALA A 27 6.25 -10.16 -22.92
C ALA A 27 5.43 -8.97 -22.41
N LEU A 28 4.55 -8.42 -23.25
CA LEU A 28 3.58 -7.38 -22.84
C LEU A 28 2.63 -7.90 -21.76
N GLY A 29 2.07 -9.09 -21.94
CA GLY A 29 1.20 -9.72 -20.94
C GLY A 29 1.88 -9.91 -19.59
N ILE A 30 3.11 -10.45 -19.59
CA ILE A 30 3.91 -10.62 -18.36
C ILE A 30 4.21 -9.26 -17.72
N SER A 31 4.60 -8.26 -18.50
CA SER A 31 4.91 -6.92 -17.98
C SER A 31 3.71 -6.27 -17.29
N VAL A 32 2.52 -6.35 -17.88
CA VAL A 32 1.28 -5.83 -17.28
C VAL A 32 0.96 -6.56 -15.97
N ILE A 33 1.09 -7.90 -15.95
CA ILE A 33 0.86 -8.70 -14.74
C ILE A 33 1.88 -8.34 -13.65
N SER A 34 3.15 -8.16 -14.00
CA SER A 34 4.20 -7.75 -13.05
C SER A 34 3.95 -6.36 -12.47
N ILE A 35 3.54 -5.40 -13.29
CA ILE A 35 3.21 -4.04 -12.82
C ILE A 35 2.00 -4.10 -11.89
N ALA A 36 0.93 -4.81 -12.26
CA ALA A 36 -0.27 -4.96 -11.43
C ALA A 36 0.05 -5.68 -10.11
N ALA A 37 0.83 -6.76 -10.14
CA ALA A 37 1.28 -7.45 -8.94
C ALA A 37 2.13 -6.54 -8.04
N TRP A 38 3.03 -5.74 -8.62
CA TRP A 38 3.81 -4.75 -7.88
C TRP A 38 2.92 -3.74 -7.17
N TYR A 39 1.91 -3.19 -7.86
CA TYR A 39 0.96 -2.26 -7.24
C TYR A 39 0.22 -2.89 -6.05
N ILE A 40 -0.25 -4.14 -6.19
CA ILE A 40 -0.95 -4.86 -5.12
C ILE A 40 -0.01 -5.16 -3.93
N LEU A 41 1.24 -5.56 -4.21
CA LEU A 41 2.25 -5.85 -3.19
C LEU A 41 2.74 -4.59 -2.46
N SER A 42 2.85 -3.46 -3.16
CA SER A 42 3.36 -2.19 -2.60
C SER A 42 2.44 -1.54 -1.57
N SER A 43 1.18 -1.96 -1.52
CA SER A 43 0.14 -1.37 -0.66
C SER A 43 -0.30 -2.30 0.47
N GLN A 44 0.60 -3.16 0.99
CA GLN A 44 0.29 -4.00 2.15
C GLN A 44 0.22 -3.19 3.45
N GLU A 45 -0.83 -2.38 3.56
CA GLU A 45 -1.29 -1.81 4.81
C GLU A 45 -2.18 -2.84 5.52
N THR A 46 -1.90 -3.08 6.79
CA THR A 46 -2.70 -3.94 7.66
C THR A 46 -3.37 -3.06 8.70
N GLN A 47 -4.70 -3.04 8.69
CA GLN A 47 -5.48 -2.31 9.68
C GLN A 47 -5.23 -2.91 11.07
N LEU A 48 -4.77 -2.10 12.01
CA LEU A 48 -4.56 -2.50 13.41
C LEU A 48 -5.79 -2.18 14.25
N LYS A 49 -6.37 -1.00 14.03
CA LYS A 49 -7.51 -0.52 14.81
C LYS A 49 -8.27 0.55 14.05
N ILE A 50 -9.59 0.53 14.19
CA ILE A 50 -10.46 1.65 13.88
C ILE A 50 -11.20 2.05 15.14
N SER A 51 -11.31 3.35 15.39
CA SER A 51 -12.05 3.90 16.51
C SER A 51 -12.96 5.00 16.01
N HIS A 52 -14.20 5.01 16.49
CA HIS A 52 -15.19 6.01 16.14
C HIS A 52 -15.42 6.92 17.33
N SER A 53 -15.75 8.17 17.03
CA SER A 53 -16.13 9.16 18.01
C SER A 53 -17.44 8.77 18.73
N PRO A 54 -17.75 9.33 19.91
CA PRO A 54 -18.95 8.97 20.68
C PRO A 54 -20.26 9.03 19.89
N ASN A 55 -20.44 10.04 19.04
CA ASN A 55 -21.59 10.19 18.16
C ASN A 55 -21.34 9.70 16.72
N GLN A 56 -20.22 9.00 16.48
CA GLN A 56 -19.84 8.42 15.19
C GLN A 56 -19.69 9.45 14.06
N LEU A 57 -19.38 10.71 14.40
CA LEU A 57 -19.13 11.77 13.42
C LEU A 57 -17.75 11.63 12.78
N ASN A 58 -16.75 11.25 13.59
CA ASN A 58 -15.37 11.12 13.15
C ASN A 58 -14.83 9.73 13.45
N SER A 59 -13.81 9.33 12.69
CA SER A 59 -13.09 8.09 12.90
C SER A 59 -11.58 8.30 12.84
N ILE A 60 -10.88 7.44 13.57
CA ILE A 60 -9.42 7.35 13.55
C ILE A 60 -9.09 5.92 13.14
N GLU A 61 -8.35 5.80 12.05
CA GLU A 61 -7.87 4.52 11.55
C GLU A 61 -6.36 4.41 11.74
N ILE A 62 -5.93 3.31 12.32
CA ILE A 62 -4.53 3.03 12.60
C ILE A 62 -4.15 1.80 11.78
N VAL A 63 -3.23 1.98 10.86
CA VAL A 63 -2.73 0.92 9.98
C VAL A 63 -1.23 0.73 10.16
N LYS A 64 -0.77 -0.49 9.90
CA LYS A 64 0.63 -0.85 9.79
C LYS A 64 0.99 -1.04 8.33
N LYS A 65 1.90 -0.21 7.82
CA LYS A 65 2.45 -0.35 6.48
C LYS A 65 3.67 -1.26 6.53
N HIS A 66 3.59 -2.39 5.83
CA HIS A 66 4.69 -3.35 5.71
C HIS A 66 5.67 -2.89 4.63
N ASP A 67 6.32 -1.75 4.88
CA ASP A 67 7.45 -1.31 4.06
C ASP A 67 8.71 -2.07 4.50
N PHE A 68 9.49 -2.54 3.53
CA PHE A 68 10.80 -3.13 3.76
C PHE A 68 11.88 -2.05 3.52
N PRO A 69 12.88 -1.87 4.40
CA PRO A 69 13.25 -2.73 5.53
C PRO A 69 12.51 -2.45 6.85
N ASP A 70 11.96 -1.24 7.03
CA ASP A 70 11.38 -0.79 8.29
C ASP A 70 9.87 -0.56 8.17
N PRO A 71 9.03 -1.35 8.86
CA PRO A 71 7.59 -1.13 8.86
C PRO A 71 7.24 0.17 9.59
N THR A 72 6.15 0.82 9.17
CA THR A 72 5.67 2.07 9.79
C THR A 72 4.21 1.94 10.22
N ILE A 73 3.81 2.77 11.19
CA ILE A 73 2.42 2.98 11.57
C ILE A 73 1.93 4.27 10.95
N ARG A 74 0.72 4.24 10.39
CA ARG A 74 0.01 5.43 9.95
C ARG A 74 -1.29 5.56 10.74
N ILE A 75 -1.50 6.74 11.29
CA ILE A 75 -2.73 7.13 11.96
C ILE A 75 -3.45 8.08 11.01
N TYR A 76 -4.51 7.61 10.38
CA TYR A 76 -5.40 8.39 9.53
C TYR A 76 -6.53 8.98 10.36
N TYR A 77 -6.81 10.25 10.14
CA TYR A 77 -7.94 10.97 10.70
C TYR A 77 -8.28 12.11 9.75
N ASP A 78 -9.56 12.24 9.38
CA ASP A 78 -9.98 13.20 8.35
C ASP A 78 -9.14 13.02 7.05
N ASP A 79 -8.74 14.10 6.37
CA ASP A 79 -7.80 14.07 5.24
C ASP A 79 -6.31 14.10 5.66
N LYS A 80 -6.03 13.90 6.96
CA LYS A 80 -4.68 14.00 7.55
C LYS A 80 -4.16 12.62 7.92
N ASN A 81 -2.84 12.49 7.96
CA ASN A 81 -2.19 11.30 8.51
C ASN A 81 -0.91 11.65 9.27
N VAL A 82 -0.65 10.87 10.32
CA VAL A 82 0.59 10.93 11.09
C VAL A 82 1.32 9.61 10.94
N MET A 83 2.56 9.67 10.45
CA MET A 83 3.43 8.52 10.30
C MET A 83 4.33 8.38 11.52
N LYS A 84 4.43 7.16 12.06
CA LYS A 84 5.32 6.79 13.15
C LYS A 84 6.18 5.60 12.72
N THR A 85 7.47 5.69 12.98
CA THR A 85 8.45 4.63 12.62
C THR A 85 8.55 3.53 13.67
N GLN A 86 8.06 3.78 14.88
CA GLN A 86 8.09 2.83 15.98
C GLN A 86 6.81 1.98 15.95
N ILE A 87 6.96 0.66 15.79
CA ILE A 87 5.84 -0.28 15.91
C ILE A 87 5.51 -0.48 17.39
N PRO A 88 4.32 -0.10 17.86
CA PRO A 88 3.92 -0.27 19.25
C PRO A 88 3.47 -1.71 19.53
N ASP A 89 3.60 -2.13 20.78
CA ASP A 89 3.02 -3.39 21.27
C ASP A 89 1.52 -3.19 21.58
N LYS A 90 1.14 -1.99 22.02
CA LYS A 90 -0.23 -1.63 22.38
C LYS A 90 -0.59 -0.26 21.84
N THR A 91 -1.80 -0.16 21.28
CA THR A 91 -2.36 1.08 20.75
C THR A 91 -3.72 1.37 21.42
N THR A 92 -3.85 2.53 22.05
CA THR A 92 -5.11 3.00 22.65
C THR A 92 -5.56 4.29 21.97
N VAL A 93 -6.88 4.45 21.89
CA VAL A 93 -7.53 5.65 21.38
C VAL A 93 -8.55 6.06 22.42
N GLU A 94 -8.42 7.28 22.93
CA GLU A 94 -9.28 7.84 23.96
C GLU A 94 -9.94 9.10 23.41
N TRP A 95 -11.26 9.05 23.24
CA TRP A 95 -12.03 10.19 22.76
C TRP A 95 -12.39 11.11 23.92
N LYS A 96 -12.06 12.40 23.80
CA LYS A 96 -12.51 13.45 24.73
C LYS A 96 -13.91 13.96 24.36
N ASN A 97 -14.18 14.06 23.07
CA ASN A 97 -15.46 14.45 22.47
C ASN A 97 -15.46 14.00 20.99
N ASP A 98 -16.41 14.44 20.16
CA ASP A 98 -16.46 14.02 18.76
C ASP A 98 -15.32 14.54 17.88
N TYR A 99 -14.66 15.61 18.31
CA TYR A 99 -13.67 16.34 17.52
C TYR A 99 -12.27 16.26 18.13
N GLN A 100 -12.10 15.56 19.25
CA GLN A 100 -10.82 15.47 19.95
C GLN A 100 -10.60 14.07 20.49
N ALA A 101 -9.43 13.52 20.19
CA ALA A 101 -8.99 12.23 20.68
C ALA A 101 -7.50 12.23 20.99
N ILE A 102 -7.08 11.31 21.85
CA ILE A 102 -5.68 11.01 22.13
C ILE A 102 -5.40 9.61 21.63
N VAL A 103 -4.38 9.46 20.79
CA VAL A 103 -3.83 8.17 20.40
C VAL A 103 -2.54 7.94 21.16
N THR A 104 -2.47 6.84 21.91
CA THR A 104 -1.28 6.46 22.68
C THR A 104 -0.69 5.18 22.12
N LEU A 105 0.56 5.25 21.66
CA LEU A 105 1.35 4.14 21.16
C LEU A 105 2.35 3.73 22.23
N THR A 106 2.19 2.54 22.79
CA THR A 106 3.06 2.03 23.87
C THR A 106 3.92 0.89 23.36
N LYS A 107 5.22 0.95 23.66
CA LYS A 107 6.19 -0.12 23.43
C LYS A 107 6.89 -0.45 24.75
N GLN A 108 7.05 -1.74 25.05
CA GLN A 108 7.68 -2.16 26.29
C GLN A 108 9.11 -1.59 26.43
N GLY A 109 9.39 -0.97 27.57
CA GLY A 109 10.70 -0.38 27.87
C GLY A 109 10.98 0.97 27.19
N GLN A 110 9.99 1.60 26.54
CA GLN A 110 10.11 2.94 25.95
C GLN A 110 8.97 3.84 26.45
N GLU A 111 9.20 5.14 26.46
CA GLU A 111 8.15 6.10 26.77
C GLU A 111 7.04 6.02 25.72
N PRO A 112 5.76 6.13 26.13
CA PRO A 112 4.64 6.08 25.21
C PRO A 112 4.65 7.32 24.32
N ASP A 113 4.39 7.11 23.03
CA ASP A 113 4.22 8.18 22.05
C ASP A 113 2.75 8.60 22.02
N ILE A 114 2.50 9.88 22.33
CA ILE A 114 1.16 10.45 22.47
C ILE A 114 0.92 11.37 21.27
N VAL A 115 -0.19 11.13 20.57
CA VAL A 115 -0.64 11.93 19.45
C VAL A 115 -2.00 12.52 19.79
N ASP A 116 -2.03 13.82 20.04
CA ASP A 116 -3.27 14.58 20.15
C ASP A 116 -3.86 14.80 18.75
N ILE A 117 -5.11 14.40 18.59
CA ILE A 117 -5.87 14.54 17.35
C ILE A 117 -7.00 15.52 17.59
N GLU A 118 -7.07 16.54 16.73
CA GLU A 118 -8.15 17.52 16.69
C GLU A 118 -8.70 17.57 15.27
N PHE A 119 -10.02 17.40 15.17
CA PHE A 119 -10.77 17.48 13.93
C PHE A 119 -11.26 18.91 13.75
N ASP A 120 -11.23 19.40 12.52
CA ASP A 120 -11.81 20.70 12.19
C ASP A 120 -13.33 20.57 12.36
N ALA A 121 -13.91 21.28 13.33
CA ALA A 121 -15.35 21.29 13.52
C ALA A 121 -16.00 21.91 12.28
N ASN A 122 -16.72 21.10 11.49
CA ASN A 122 -17.43 21.63 10.33
C ASN A 122 -18.60 22.51 10.82
N PRO A 123 -18.57 23.84 10.60
CA PRO A 123 -19.62 24.75 11.06
C PRO A 123 -20.98 24.50 10.39
N ASP A 124 -21.05 23.64 9.37
CA ASP A 124 -22.28 23.36 8.62
C ASP A 124 -23.17 22.26 9.24
N THR A 125 -22.78 21.68 10.37
CA THR A 125 -23.54 20.61 11.04
C THR A 125 -24.63 21.13 12.00
N GLU A 126 -24.82 22.45 12.11
CA GLU A 126 -25.85 23.11 12.94
C GLU A 126 -26.92 23.90 12.13
N ARG A 127 -27.41 23.37 11.00
CA ARG A 127 -28.61 23.92 10.33
C ARG A 127 -29.76 22.94 10.22
#